data_AF-A0AAD7P6E0-F1
#
_entry.id   AF-A0AAD7P6E0-F1
#
_cell.length_a   1.000
_cell.length_b   1.000
_cell.length_c   1.000
_cell.angle_alpha   90.00
_cell.angle_beta   90.00
_cell.angle_gamma   90.00
#
_symmetry.space_group_name_H-M   'P 1'
#
loop_
_entity.id
_entity.type
_entity.pdbx_description
1 polymer ?
#
loop_
_entity_poly.entity_id
_entity_poly.type
_entity_poly.pdbx_seq_one_letter_code
_entity_poly.pdbx_strand_id
1 'polypeptide(L)'
;MAILSDYQEDKPNNNNNRVVHKNPSLPFNASLDPSNPLGFLKSAFFFVSQHSDLFKDDATDEKILSLIRSVKEKEKKVEEKRLKEEAEASAKKAAEEEKKKNLLVPNEGNGIDMENHSWGQNLHEVNVTVPVPTGTKSRFVVCEIKKNSLKVGLKGENPIIDGELFEGVKPDDCFWSLEDNKAISILMTKGKDDWWKSLFKGGPEIDVQKTEPELSKLSDLDTETRSMVEKMMFDQRQKQMGLPTSDEIKNKDMLKQFMAQNPNMDFSGAKMMM
;
A
#
# COMPACT_ATOMS: atom_id res chain seq x y z
N MET A 1 -6.96 35.87 -68.35
CA MET A 1 -7.64 34.61 -68.69
C MET A 1 -6.56 33.55 -68.84
N ALA A 2 -6.54 32.53 -68.01
CA ALA A 2 -5.75 31.33 -68.24
C ALA A 2 -6.51 30.14 -67.63
N ILE A 3 -6.81 29.18 -68.48
CA ILE A 3 -7.75 28.07 -68.30
C ILE A 3 -6.98 26.81 -67.87
N LEU A 4 -7.66 26.03 -67.05
CA LEU A 4 -7.40 24.69 -66.52
C LEU A 4 -7.07 23.64 -67.60
N SER A 5 -6.36 22.58 -67.20
CA SER A 5 -6.69 21.13 -67.39
C SER A 5 -5.40 20.31 -67.17
N ASP A 6 -5.36 19.54 -66.08
CA ASP A 6 -5.64 18.10 -66.00
C ASP A 6 -4.35 17.28 -66.10
N TYR A 7 -3.78 17.01 -64.93
CA TYR A 7 -2.65 16.12 -64.73
C TYR A 7 -3.21 14.75 -64.36
N GLN A 8 -3.12 13.79 -65.28
CA GLN A 8 -3.54 12.41 -65.11
C GLN A 8 -2.29 11.54 -65.19
N GLU A 9 -1.79 11.09 -64.04
CA GLU A 9 -0.59 10.25 -63.95
C GLU A 9 -0.88 8.83 -64.43
N ASP A 10 -0.04 8.38 -65.37
CA ASP A 10 0.04 7.04 -65.91
C ASP A 10 0.29 6.00 -64.81
N LYS A 11 -0.55 4.96 -64.77
CA LYS A 11 -0.26 3.72 -64.02
C LYS A 11 0.65 2.82 -64.86
N PRO A 12 1.87 2.47 -64.40
CA PRO A 12 2.61 1.38 -64.99
C PRO A 12 2.03 0.04 -64.49
N ASN A 13 1.59 -0.74 -65.47
CA ASN A 13 1.11 -2.10 -65.37
C ASN A 13 2.23 -3.04 -64.89
N ASN A 14 2.29 -3.36 -63.60
CA ASN A 14 3.20 -4.39 -63.06
C ASN A 14 2.45 -5.72 -62.91
N ASN A 15 2.31 -6.41 -64.04
CA ASN A 15 2.05 -7.84 -64.04
C ASN A 15 3.28 -8.57 -63.49
N ASN A 16 3.27 -8.83 -62.19
CA ASN A 16 4.06 -9.88 -61.58
C ASN A 16 3.17 -10.62 -60.57
N ASN A 17 2.43 -11.60 -61.10
CA ASN A 17 1.80 -12.67 -60.33
C ASN A 17 2.86 -13.40 -59.50
N ARG A 18 3.13 -12.91 -58.28
CA ARG A 18 3.61 -13.78 -57.21
C ARG A 18 2.39 -14.45 -56.62
N VAL A 19 2.11 -15.66 -57.10
CA VAL A 19 1.21 -16.61 -56.45
C VAL A 19 1.70 -16.76 -55.01
N VAL A 20 1.05 -16.08 -54.07
CA VAL A 20 1.19 -16.40 -52.65
C VAL A 20 0.48 -17.74 -52.48
N HIS A 21 1.22 -18.85 -52.55
CA HIS A 21 0.74 -20.13 -52.09
C HIS A 21 0.44 -20.00 -50.58
N LYS A 22 -0.79 -19.59 -50.24
CA LYS A 22 -1.34 -19.84 -48.92
C LYS A 22 -1.59 -21.33 -48.86
N ASN A 23 -0.63 -22.09 -48.34
CA ASN A 23 -0.91 -23.47 -47.94
C ASN A 23 -2.06 -23.42 -46.92
N PRO A 24 -3.13 -24.20 -47.11
CA PRO A 24 -4.22 -24.25 -46.14
C PRO A 24 -3.68 -24.77 -44.81
N SER A 25 -3.96 -24.06 -43.71
CA SER A 25 -3.61 -24.53 -42.37
C SER A 25 -4.39 -25.81 -42.08
N LEU A 26 -3.68 -26.91 -41.82
CA LEU A 26 -4.32 -28.17 -41.47
C LEU A 26 -4.65 -28.21 -39.97
N PRO A 27 -5.86 -28.65 -39.59
CA PRO A 27 -6.23 -28.74 -38.18
C PRO A 27 -5.47 -29.87 -37.48
N PHE A 28 -4.87 -29.57 -36.32
CA PHE A 28 -4.26 -30.55 -35.43
C PHE A 28 -5.01 -30.53 -34.09
N ASN A 29 -5.54 -31.68 -33.67
CA ASN A 29 -6.26 -31.80 -32.40
C ASN A 29 -5.60 -32.89 -31.54
N ALA A 30 -4.95 -32.49 -30.46
CA ALA A 30 -4.38 -33.37 -29.46
C ALA A 30 -4.46 -32.69 -28.08
N SER A 31 -4.71 -33.48 -27.05
CA SER A 31 -4.76 -33.02 -25.66
C SER A 31 -3.45 -33.32 -24.93
N LEU A 32 -2.96 -32.37 -24.14
CA LEU A 32 -1.83 -32.58 -23.24
C LEU A 32 -2.32 -33.27 -21.95
N ASP A 33 -1.89 -34.51 -21.74
CA ASP A 33 -1.98 -35.19 -20.44
C ASP A 33 -0.68 -34.94 -19.65
N PRO A 34 -0.71 -34.20 -18.52
CA PRO A 34 0.47 -33.97 -17.69
C PRO A 34 1.13 -35.25 -17.17
N SER A 35 0.38 -36.35 -17.07
CA SER A 35 0.92 -37.66 -16.62
C SER A 35 1.64 -38.41 -17.75
N ASN A 36 1.38 -38.05 -19.02
CA ASN A 36 2.04 -38.62 -20.20
C ASN A 36 2.28 -37.57 -21.31
N PRO A 37 3.19 -36.60 -21.09
CA PRO A 37 3.42 -35.51 -22.02
C PRO A 37 4.05 -35.97 -23.35
N LEU A 38 4.75 -37.11 -23.36
CA LEU A 38 5.35 -37.66 -24.57
C LEU A 38 4.30 -38.15 -25.59
N GLY A 39 3.13 -38.57 -25.14
CA GLY A 39 2.02 -38.96 -26.03
C GLY A 39 1.54 -37.80 -26.90
N PHE A 40 1.49 -36.59 -26.33
CA PHE A 40 1.17 -35.37 -27.05
C PHE A 40 2.26 -35.04 -28.09
N LEU A 41 3.53 -35.04 -27.69
CA LEU A 41 4.66 -34.76 -28.59
C LEU A 41 4.76 -35.78 -29.74
N LYS A 42 4.52 -37.06 -29.46
CA LYS A 42 4.49 -38.11 -30.47
C LYS A 42 3.41 -37.84 -31.52
N SER A 43 2.21 -37.44 -31.07
CA SER A 43 1.09 -37.10 -31.96
C SER A 43 1.41 -35.87 -32.82
N ALA A 44 2.05 -34.85 -32.24
CA ALA A 44 2.48 -33.66 -32.95
C ALA A 44 3.56 -33.96 -34.00
N PHE A 45 4.60 -34.72 -33.64
CA PHE A 45 5.63 -35.13 -34.59
C PHE A 45 5.08 -36.00 -35.71
N PHE A 46 4.17 -36.92 -35.40
CA PHE A 46 3.51 -37.75 -36.41
C PHE A 46 2.69 -36.89 -37.40
N PHE A 47 1.90 -35.96 -36.90
CA PHE A 47 1.16 -35.01 -37.74
C PHE A 47 2.08 -34.18 -38.64
N VAL A 48 3.17 -33.63 -38.09
CA VAL A 48 4.17 -32.87 -38.84
C VAL A 48 4.84 -33.73 -39.90
N SER A 49 5.12 -35.01 -39.63
CA SER A 49 5.73 -35.93 -40.60
C SER A 49 4.82 -36.26 -41.79
N GLN A 50 3.50 -36.26 -41.60
CA GLN A 50 2.53 -36.52 -42.67
C GLN A 50 2.28 -35.33 -43.58
N HIS A 51 2.50 -34.12 -43.05
CA HIS A 51 2.08 -32.87 -43.70
C HIS A 51 3.25 -31.92 -43.99
N SER A 52 4.49 -32.33 -43.74
CA SER A 52 5.68 -31.55 -44.04
C SER A 52 6.88 -32.44 -44.34
N ASP A 53 7.90 -31.86 -44.97
CA ASP A 53 9.17 -32.51 -45.26
C ASP A 53 10.21 -32.33 -44.15
N LEU A 54 9.81 -31.83 -42.96
CA LEU A 54 10.74 -31.52 -41.87
C LEU A 54 11.68 -32.70 -41.57
N PHE A 55 11.14 -33.91 -41.43
CA PHE A 55 11.90 -35.11 -41.07
C PHE A 55 12.66 -35.78 -42.22
N LYS A 56 12.64 -35.19 -43.42
CA LYS A 56 13.48 -35.64 -44.55
C LYS A 56 14.87 -34.99 -44.54
N ASP A 57 15.09 -34.00 -43.68
CA ASP A 57 16.35 -33.31 -43.48
C ASP A 57 17.18 -33.98 -42.36
N ASP A 58 18.40 -34.40 -42.68
CA ASP A 58 19.33 -35.05 -41.73
C ASP A 58 19.70 -34.13 -40.54
N ALA A 59 19.54 -32.81 -40.67
CA ALA A 59 19.81 -31.85 -39.60
C ALA A 59 18.63 -31.62 -38.63
N THR A 60 17.53 -32.37 -38.77
CA THR A 60 16.30 -32.17 -37.98
C THR A 60 16.48 -32.41 -36.51
N ASP A 61 17.23 -33.44 -36.14
CA ASP A 61 17.47 -33.79 -34.73
C ASP A 61 18.21 -32.66 -34.00
N GLU A 62 19.21 -32.04 -34.64
CA GLU A 62 19.92 -30.88 -34.10
C GLU A 62 19.00 -29.65 -33.92
N LYS A 63 18.09 -29.41 -34.88
CA LYS A 63 17.10 -28.33 -34.80
C LYS A 63 16.12 -28.54 -33.63
N ILE A 64 15.64 -29.77 -33.45
CA ILE A 64 14.74 -30.12 -32.33
C ILE A 64 15.49 -30.02 -30.99
N LEU A 65 16.74 -30.49 -30.91
CA LEU A 65 17.56 -30.38 -29.71
C LEU A 65 17.85 -28.91 -29.34
N SER A 66 18.12 -28.06 -30.33
CA SER A 66 18.26 -26.60 -30.13
C SER A 66 16.99 -25.98 -29.55
N LEU A 67 15.82 -26.35 -30.09
CA LEU A 67 14.53 -25.87 -29.58
C LEU A 67 14.31 -26.30 -28.13
N ILE A 68 14.60 -27.57 -27.79
CA ILE A 68 14.50 -28.09 -26.42
C ILE A 68 15.43 -27.32 -25.47
N ARG A 69 16.67 -27.05 -25.87
CA ARG A 69 17.62 -26.25 -25.06
C ARG A 69 17.07 -24.85 -24.80
N SER A 70 16.50 -24.20 -25.81
CA SER A 70 15.91 -22.86 -25.65
C SER A 70 14.73 -22.82 -24.68
N VAL A 71 13.92 -23.89 -24.63
CA VAL A 71 12.80 -24.02 -23.69
C VAL A 71 13.32 -24.24 -22.27
N LYS A 72 14.31 -25.14 -22.08
CA LYS A 72 14.94 -25.39 -20.78
C LYS A 72 15.61 -24.14 -20.20
N GLU A 73 16.27 -23.34 -21.04
CA GLU A 73 16.86 -22.07 -20.61
C GLU A 73 15.80 -21.04 -20.20
N LYS A 74 14.67 -20.99 -20.92
CA LYS A 74 13.55 -20.12 -20.55
C LYS A 74 12.93 -20.56 -19.23
N GLU A 75 12.71 -21.85 -19.01
CA GLU A 75 12.23 -22.38 -17.73
C GLU A 75 13.19 -22.05 -16.58
N LYS A 76 14.49 -22.24 -16.77
CA LYS A 76 15.49 -21.91 -15.76
C LYS A 76 15.49 -20.42 -15.40
N LYS A 77 15.38 -19.54 -16.40
CA LYS A 77 15.29 -18.09 -16.18
C LYS A 77 14.01 -17.69 -15.44
N VAL A 78 12.89 -18.35 -15.72
CA VAL A 78 11.62 -18.13 -15.01
C VAL A 78 11.76 -18.54 -13.54
N GLU A 79 12.37 -19.70 -13.27
CA GLU A 79 12.57 -20.18 -11.90
C GLU A 79 13.55 -19.30 -11.11
N GLU A 80 14.67 -18.90 -11.72
CA GLU A 80 15.62 -17.95 -11.10
C GLU A 80 14.97 -16.59 -10.77
N LYS A 81 14.05 -16.13 -11.63
CA LYS A 81 13.30 -14.88 -11.38
C LYS A 81 12.32 -15.06 -10.22
N ARG A 82 11.59 -16.18 -10.17
CA ARG A 82 10.66 -16.50 -9.08
C ARG A 82 11.36 -16.55 -7.73
N LEU A 83 12.51 -17.24 -7.65
CA LEU A 83 13.30 -17.34 -6.42
C LEU A 83 13.83 -15.97 -5.95
N LYS A 84 14.22 -15.08 -6.88
CA LYS A 84 14.62 -13.70 -6.53
C LYS A 84 13.45 -12.88 -5.98
N GLU A 85 12.29 -12.95 -6.62
CA GLU A 85 11.08 -12.26 -6.17
C GLU A 85 10.62 -12.75 -4.78
N GLU A 86 10.69 -14.06 -4.53
CA GLU A 86 10.38 -14.65 -3.21
C GLU A 86 11.38 -14.22 -2.13
N ALA A 87 12.68 -14.20 -2.44
CA ALA A 87 13.72 -13.76 -1.50
C ALA A 87 13.58 -12.26 -1.15
N GLU A 88 13.30 -11.40 -2.13
CA GLU A 88 13.04 -9.98 -1.89
C GLU A 88 11.78 -9.75 -1.06
N ALA A 89 10.70 -10.51 -1.30
CA ALA A 89 9.48 -10.43 -0.51
C ALA A 89 9.71 -10.85 0.96
N SER A 90 10.50 -11.91 1.17
CA SER A 90 10.93 -12.37 2.49
C SER A 90 11.75 -11.30 3.22
N ALA A 91 12.75 -10.72 2.56
CA ALA A 91 13.61 -9.69 3.15
C ALA A 91 12.82 -8.42 3.52
N LYS A 92 11.86 -7.99 2.68
CA LYS A 92 10.97 -6.86 2.98
C LYS A 92 10.10 -7.13 4.22
N LYS A 93 9.52 -8.33 4.33
CA LYS A 93 8.73 -8.72 5.52
C LYS A 93 9.56 -8.71 6.80
N ALA A 94 10.77 -9.28 6.76
CA ALA A 94 11.68 -9.28 7.90
C ALA A 94 12.07 -7.86 8.33
N ALA A 95 12.38 -6.97 7.38
CA ALA A 95 12.71 -5.57 7.67
C ALA A 95 11.52 -4.78 8.22
N GLU A 96 10.29 -5.08 7.78
CA GLU A 96 9.07 -4.46 8.29
C GLU A 96 8.74 -4.92 9.72
N GLU A 97 8.93 -6.20 10.03
CA GLU A 97 8.81 -6.74 11.39
C GLU A 97 9.85 -6.16 12.34
N GLU A 98 11.10 -6.00 11.90
CA GLU A 98 12.15 -5.39 12.71
C GLU A 98 11.87 -3.90 12.97
N LYS A 99 11.36 -3.16 11.97
CA LYS A 99 10.90 -1.78 12.16
C LYS A 99 9.77 -1.67 13.18
N LYS A 100 8.79 -2.59 13.15
CA LYS A 100 7.68 -2.58 14.12
C LYS A 100 8.13 -2.83 15.56
N LYS A 101 9.20 -3.59 15.78
CA LYS A 101 9.77 -3.82 17.12
C LYS A 101 10.42 -2.58 17.74
N ASN A 102 10.87 -1.63 16.91
CA ASN A 102 11.55 -0.42 17.37
C ASN A 102 10.63 0.80 17.54
N LEU A 103 9.32 0.62 17.36
CA LEU A 103 8.34 1.70 17.57
C LEU A 103 8.09 1.93 19.06
N LEU A 104 8.08 3.20 19.46
CA LEU A 104 7.81 3.60 20.83
C LEU A 104 6.31 3.56 21.12
N VAL A 105 5.96 3.31 22.39
CA VAL A 105 4.58 3.43 22.85
C VAL A 105 4.26 4.92 23.02
N PRO A 106 3.17 5.44 22.42
CA PRO A 106 2.78 6.84 22.61
C PRO A 106 2.50 7.19 24.08
N ASN A 107 2.75 8.43 24.48
CA ASN A 107 2.29 8.99 25.76
C ASN A 107 0.76 9.28 25.73
N GLU A 108 0.20 9.77 26.84
CA GLU A 108 -1.24 10.12 26.94
C GLU A 108 -1.67 11.17 25.89
N GLY A 109 -0.74 12.00 25.44
CA GLY A 109 -0.95 12.97 24.37
C GLY A 109 -0.74 12.41 22.96
N ASN A 110 -0.59 11.10 22.77
CA ASN A 110 -0.29 10.46 21.48
C ASN A 110 1.02 10.89 20.80
N GLY A 111 2.00 11.34 21.57
CA GLY A 111 3.35 11.65 21.12
C GLY A 111 4.41 10.98 21.98
N ILE A 112 5.49 11.68 22.33
CA ILE A 112 6.61 11.14 23.12
C ILE A 112 7.06 12.18 24.15
N ASP A 113 7.37 11.71 25.35
CA ASP A 113 8.10 12.46 26.36
C ASP A 113 9.61 12.27 26.18
N MET A 114 10.34 13.36 25.91
CA MET A 114 11.80 13.37 25.81
C MET A 114 12.41 14.14 26.98
N GLU A 115 13.74 14.10 27.10
CA GLU A 115 14.45 14.75 28.20
C GLU A 115 14.27 16.28 28.21
N ASN A 116 14.22 16.92 27.04
CA ASN A 116 14.19 18.37 26.88
C ASN A 116 12.85 18.94 26.38
N HIS A 117 11.92 18.09 25.94
CA HIS A 117 10.59 18.48 25.51
C HIS A 117 9.65 17.28 25.53
N SER A 118 8.36 17.53 25.65
CA SER A 118 7.31 16.56 25.38
C SER A 118 6.50 17.04 24.19
N TRP A 119 5.97 16.11 23.41
CA TRP A 119 4.98 16.44 22.41
C TRP A 119 3.82 15.45 22.44
N GLY A 120 2.69 15.95 21.96
CA GLY A 120 1.47 15.21 21.74
C GLY A 120 0.77 15.70 20.48
N GLN A 121 -0.32 15.07 20.11
CA GLN A 121 -1.07 15.39 18.91
C GLN A 121 -2.50 14.83 18.96
N ASN A 122 -3.31 15.40 18.10
CA ASN A 122 -4.54 14.78 17.61
C ASN A 122 -4.51 14.73 16.08
N LEU A 123 -5.65 14.50 15.44
CA LEU A 123 -5.69 14.40 13.99
C LEU A 123 -5.29 15.71 13.27
N HIS A 124 -5.56 16.86 13.90
CA HIS A 124 -5.45 18.19 13.28
C HIS A 124 -4.25 18.99 13.78
N GLU A 125 -3.75 18.70 14.98
CA GLU A 125 -2.81 19.57 15.70
C GLU A 125 -1.70 18.76 16.37
N VAL A 126 -0.57 19.43 16.60
CA VAL A 126 0.57 18.95 17.39
C VAL A 126 0.81 19.94 18.52
N ASN A 127 0.91 19.44 19.74
CA ASN A 127 1.26 20.20 20.93
C ASN A 127 2.70 19.87 21.34
N VAL A 128 3.54 20.87 21.59
CA VAL A 128 4.92 20.69 22.05
C VAL A 128 5.13 21.53 23.31
N THR A 129 5.62 20.90 24.37
CA THR A 129 5.93 21.53 25.65
C THR A 129 7.42 21.45 25.92
N VAL A 130 8.06 22.60 26.11
CA VAL A 130 9.50 22.72 26.35
C VAL A 130 9.72 23.34 27.73
N PRO A 131 10.20 22.59 28.74
CA PRO A 131 10.57 23.15 30.04
C PRO A 131 11.68 24.20 29.91
N VAL A 132 11.56 25.29 30.67
CA VAL A 132 12.56 26.37 30.73
C VAL A 132 12.82 26.78 32.19
N PRO A 133 13.96 27.42 32.50
CA PRO A 133 14.26 27.87 33.86
C PRO A 133 13.14 28.74 34.44
N THR A 134 12.78 28.50 35.71
CA THR A 134 11.71 29.23 36.38
C THR A 134 11.98 30.74 36.42
N GLY A 135 10.97 31.54 36.08
CA GLY A 135 11.10 33.00 35.99
C GLY A 135 11.56 33.50 34.61
N THR A 136 11.64 32.61 33.63
CA THR A 136 11.83 32.98 32.22
C THR A 136 10.78 34.01 31.81
N LYS A 137 11.17 35.03 31.07
CA LYS A 137 10.25 36.04 30.53
C LYS A 137 10.13 35.87 29.03
N SER A 138 8.94 36.07 28.46
CA SER A 138 8.67 35.86 27.03
C SER A 138 9.63 36.61 26.10
N ARG A 139 10.13 37.78 26.49
CA ARG A 139 11.13 38.55 25.71
C ARG A 139 12.48 37.83 25.51
N PHE A 140 12.76 36.81 26.31
CA PHE A 140 13.95 35.98 26.19
C PHE A 140 13.69 34.68 25.44
N VAL A 141 12.44 34.38 25.09
CA VAL A 141 12.09 33.19 24.31
C VAL A 141 12.27 33.50 22.82
N VAL A 142 12.93 32.59 22.12
CA VAL A 142 13.00 32.56 20.66
C VAL A 142 12.22 31.34 20.21
N CYS A 143 11.09 31.55 19.55
CA CYS A 143 10.25 30.50 18.98
C CYS A 143 9.95 30.85 17.52
N GLU A 144 10.53 30.10 16.58
CA GLU A 144 10.29 30.22 15.15
C GLU A 144 9.55 28.97 14.66
N ILE A 145 8.33 29.17 14.16
CA ILE A 145 7.52 28.12 13.55
C ILE A 145 7.44 28.42 12.06
N LYS A 146 7.98 27.53 11.23
CA LYS A 146 7.89 27.59 9.77
C LYS A 146 7.17 26.34 9.28
N LYS A 147 6.75 26.36 8.00
CA LYS A 147 5.95 25.29 7.39
C LYS A 147 6.50 23.89 7.68
N ASN A 148 7.82 23.70 7.59
CA ASN A 148 8.46 22.38 7.78
C ASN A 148 9.57 22.41 8.85
N SER A 149 9.63 23.42 9.73
CA SER A 149 10.70 23.49 10.73
C SER A 149 10.25 24.19 12.00
N LEU A 150 10.73 23.70 13.13
CA LEU A 150 10.51 24.29 14.44
C LEU A 150 11.85 24.59 15.09
N LYS A 151 11.99 25.80 15.62
CA LYS A 151 13.14 26.23 16.40
C LYS A 151 12.69 26.92 17.67
N VAL A 152 13.15 26.44 18.82
CA VAL A 152 12.74 26.91 20.15
C VAL A 152 13.96 26.99 21.05
N GLY A 153 14.10 28.08 21.79
CA GLY A 153 15.15 28.22 22.80
C GLY A 153 15.13 29.57 23.51
N LEU A 154 16.20 29.85 24.23
CA LEU A 154 16.40 31.11 24.93
C LEU A 154 17.41 32.00 24.17
N LYS A 155 17.16 33.30 24.18
CA LYS A 155 17.97 34.29 23.48
C LYS A 155 19.39 34.31 24.05
N GLY A 156 20.37 34.03 23.19
CA GLY A 156 21.80 34.00 23.57
C GLY A 156 22.30 32.62 24.01
N GLU A 157 21.44 31.60 24.02
CA GLU A 157 21.79 30.21 24.31
C GLU A 157 21.60 29.34 23.06
N ASN A 158 22.09 28.08 23.12
CA ASN A 158 21.81 27.11 22.08
C ASN A 158 20.31 26.79 22.04
N PRO A 159 19.71 26.63 20.83
CA PRO A 159 18.32 26.22 20.73
C PRO A 159 18.10 24.87 21.42
N ILE A 160 17.00 24.77 22.16
CA ILE A 160 16.57 23.51 22.80
C ILE A 160 16.02 22.57 21.73
N ILE A 161 15.31 23.14 20.75
CA ILE A 161 14.79 22.46 19.57
C ILE A 161 15.28 23.22 18.34
N ASP A 162 15.84 22.51 17.37
CA ASP A 162 16.13 23.00 16.03
C ASP A 162 16.06 21.81 15.07
N GLY A 163 14.94 21.68 14.34
CA GLY A 163 14.68 20.48 13.54
C GLY A 163 13.67 20.67 12.42
N GLU A 164 13.78 19.80 11.41
CA GLU A 164 12.82 19.68 10.32
C GLU A 164 11.63 18.82 10.76
N LEU A 165 10.43 19.40 10.73
CA LEU A 165 9.18 18.74 11.13
C LEU A 165 8.91 17.52 10.24
N PHE A 166 8.27 16.50 10.82
CA PHE A 166 7.89 15.30 10.11
C PHE A 166 7.06 15.60 8.85
N GLU A 167 6.05 16.46 9.01
CA GLU A 167 5.18 16.95 7.94
C GLU A 167 4.93 18.45 8.05
N GLY A 168 4.31 19.02 7.00
CA GLY A 168 4.03 20.44 6.93
C GLY A 168 2.93 20.91 7.91
N VAL A 169 3.12 22.08 8.53
CA VAL A 169 2.14 22.80 9.34
C VAL A 169 1.63 24.05 8.62
N LYS A 170 0.58 24.68 9.15
CA LYS A 170 0.05 25.99 8.70
C LYS A 170 0.58 27.07 9.64
N PRO A 171 1.68 27.78 9.31
CA PRO A 171 2.35 28.67 10.27
C PRO A 171 1.47 29.80 10.80
N ASP A 172 0.55 30.29 9.97
CA ASP A 172 -0.41 31.35 10.33
C ASP A 172 -1.42 30.88 11.40
N ASP A 173 -1.66 29.56 11.50
CA ASP A 173 -2.54 28.91 12.47
C ASP A 173 -1.73 28.21 13.58
N CYS A 174 -0.49 28.63 13.83
CA CYS A 174 0.35 28.12 14.90
C CYS A 174 0.56 29.18 15.98
N PHE A 175 0.52 28.77 17.24
CA PHE A 175 0.66 29.66 18.39
C PHE A 175 1.69 29.11 19.37
N TRP A 176 2.32 30.00 20.12
CA TRP A 176 3.11 29.60 21.28
C TRP A 176 2.80 30.53 22.45
N SER A 177 2.95 30.00 23.65
CA SER A 177 2.78 30.74 24.90
C SER A 177 3.83 30.31 25.92
N LEU A 178 4.02 31.13 26.94
CA LEU A 178 4.88 30.81 28.08
C LEU A 178 3.98 30.56 29.29
N GLU A 179 3.92 29.32 29.73
CA GLU A 179 3.10 28.86 30.86
C GLU A 179 3.89 28.99 32.16
N ASP A 180 3.30 29.67 33.14
CA ASP A 180 3.83 29.88 34.50
C ASP A 180 5.29 30.39 34.57
N ASN A 181 5.80 31.03 33.50
CA ASN A 181 7.21 31.41 33.35
C ASN A 181 8.19 30.22 33.53
N LYS A 182 7.76 28.99 33.23
CA LYS A 182 8.54 27.76 33.43
C LYS A 182 8.45 26.75 32.28
N ALA A 183 7.51 26.91 31.35
CA ALA A 183 7.39 26.03 30.18
C ALA A 183 6.90 26.80 28.96
N ILE A 184 7.49 26.55 27.79
CA ILE A 184 7.00 27.05 26.51
C ILE A 184 6.03 26.01 25.96
N SER A 185 4.82 26.45 25.62
CA SER A 185 3.75 25.61 25.07
C SER A 185 3.48 26.05 23.65
N ILE A 186 3.58 25.13 22.69
CA ILE A 186 3.51 25.39 21.25
C ILE A 186 2.41 24.54 20.66
N LEU A 187 1.44 25.18 20.03
CA LEU A 187 0.36 24.55 19.28
C LEU A 187 0.61 24.75 17.79
N MET A 188 0.74 23.66 17.04
CA MET A 188 0.94 23.69 15.59
C MET A 188 -0.24 23.02 14.86
N THR A 189 -0.92 23.76 14.00
CA THR A 189 -1.96 23.22 13.13
C THR A 189 -1.34 22.49 11.94
N LYS A 190 -1.70 21.23 11.73
CA LYS A 190 -1.20 20.40 10.63
C LYS A 190 -1.70 20.91 9.28
N GLY A 191 -0.87 20.77 8.26
CA GLY A 191 -1.26 21.04 6.86
C GLY A 191 -2.21 19.98 6.32
N LYS A 192 -2.04 18.73 6.77
CA LYS A 192 -2.87 17.58 6.43
C LYS A 192 -3.28 16.85 7.72
N ASP A 193 -4.56 16.52 7.80
CA ASP A 193 -5.12 15.70 8.87
C ASP A 193 -4.53 14.29 8.80
N ASP A 194 -3.59 14.00 9.71
CA ASP A 194 -2.87 12.73 9.74
C ASP A 194 -2.18 12.52 11.09
N TRP A 195 -1.93 11.27 11.45
CA TRP A 195 -1.15 10.94 12.65
C TRP A 195 0.34 10.96 12.34
N TRP A 196 1.08 11.78 13.08
CA TRP A 196 2.52 11.88 12.94
C TRP A 196 3.18 10.75 13.72
N LYS A 197 4.00 9.96 13.03
CA LYS A 197 4.79 8.94 13.71
C LYS A 197 5.98 9.52 14.46
N SER A 198 6.43 10.73 14.16
CA SER A 198 7.50 11.42 14.87
C SER A 198 7.27 12.93 14.83
N LEU A 199 7.90 13.69 15.73
CA LEU A 199 7.87 15.16 15.69
C LEU A 199 8.76 15.71 14.56
N PHE A 200 9.95 15.12 14.39
CA PHE A 200 10.96 15.51 13.41
C PHE A 200 11.28 14.38 12.44
N LYS A 201 11.76 14.72 11.24
CA LYS A 201 12.25 13.74 10.26
C LYS A 201 13.47 13.00 10.81
N GLY A 202 13.42 11.67 10.75
CA GLY A 202 14.48 10.80 11.27
C GLY A 202 14.56 10.76 12.80
N GLY A 203 13.61 11.38 13.51
CA GLY A 203 13.48 11.27 14.96
C GLY A 203 12.86 9.94 15.41
N PRO A 204 12.72 9.73 16.72
CA PRO A 204 12.07 8.54 17.28
C PRO A 204 10.62 8.40 16.79
N GLU A 205 10.26 7.20 16.34
CA GLU A 205 8.92 6.91 15.81
C GLU A 205 8.03 6.20 16.85
N ILE A 206 6.78 6.62 16.95
CA ILE A 206 5.73 5.97 17.75
C ILE A 206 4.94 4.97 16.92
N ASP A 207 4.37 3.99 17.62
CA ASP A 207 3.36 3.10 17.08
C ASP A 207 2.01 3.84 16.97
N VAL A 208 1.76 4.40 15.79
CA VAL A 208 0.52 5.13 15.47
C VAL A 208 -0.73 4.25 15.63
N GLN A 209 -0.62 2.92 15.64
CA GLN A 209 -1.78 2.05 15.89
C GLN A 209 -2.26 2.08 17.33
N LYS A 210 -1.41 2.54 18.25
CA LYS A 210 -1.71 2.67 19.68
C LYS A 210 -2.16 4.07 20.07
N THR A 211 -2.28 5.01 19.12
CA THR A 211 -2.79 6.34 19.43
C THR A 211 -4.30 6.28 19.66
N GLU A 212 -4.75 7.00 20.67
CA GLU A 212 -6.16 7.12 21.00
C GLU A 212 -6.72 8.35 20.30
N PRO A 213 -7.68 8.21 19.37
CA PRO A 213 -8.39 9.36 18.84
C PRO A 213 -9.08 10.12 19.97
N GLU A 214 -9.12 11.45 19.87
CA GLU A 214 -9.69 12.40 20.86
C GLU A 214 -11.19 12.22 21.08
N LEU A 215 -11.55 11.07 21.64
CA LEU A 215 -12.89 10.71 22.07
C LEU A 215 -13.01 10.76 23.59
N SER A 216 -11.99 11.32 24.24
CA SER A 216 -11.85 11.56 25.68
C SER A 216 -12.93 12.49 26.26
N LYS A 217 -13.90 12.94 25.46
CA LYS A 217 -15.12 13.64 25.90
C LYS A 217 -16.41 12.90 25.57
N LEU A 218 -16.39 11.57 25.43
CA LEU A 218 -17.62 10.76 25.40
C LEU A 218 -18.48 10.96 26.67
N SER A 219 -17.90 11.44 27.78
CA SER A 219 -18.64 11.84 28.98
C SER A 219 -19.56 13.04 28.77
N ASP A 220 -19.25 13.90 27.80
CA ASP A 220 -19.99 15.14 27.54
C ASP A 220 -21.10 14.94 26.48
N LEU A 221 -21.09 13.77 25.82
CA LEU A 221 -22.10 13.36 24.86
C LEU A 221 -23.26 12.66 25.58
N ASP A 222 -24.48 12.88 25.10
CA ASP A 222 -25.65 12.13 25.57
C ASP A 222 -25.47 10.62 25.32
N THR A 223 -26.16 9.79 26.11
CA THR A 223 -25.99 8.34 26.12
C THR A 223 -26.23 7.69 24.75
N GLU A 224 -27.09 8.28 23.91
CA GLU A 224 -27.42 7.77 22.59
C GLU A 224 -26.29 8.06 21.59
N THR A 225 -25.82 9.31 21.53
CA THR A 225 -24.70 9.73 20.69
C THR A 225 -23.40 9.00 21.08
N ARG A 226 -23.15 8.81 22.38
CA ARG A 226 -22.02 8.04 22.88
C ARG A 226 -22.02 6.61 22.37
N SER A 227 -23.16 5.92 22.49
CA SER A 227 -23.27 4.52 22.04
C SER A 227 -23.08 4.39 20.52
N MET A 228 -23.58 5.37 19.75
CA MET A 228 -23.39 5.41 18.31
C MET A 228 -21.91 5.60 17.93
N VAL A 229 -21.22 6.52 18.60
CA VAL A 229 -19.81 6.81 18.35
C VAL A 229 -18.91 5.65 18.78
N GLU A 230 -19.18 5.02 19.93
CA GLU A 230 -18.49 3.80 20.38
C GLU A 230 -18.68 2.65 19.36
N LYS A 231 -19.89 2.47 18.84
CA LYS A 231 -20.16 1.49 17.78
C LYS A 231 -19.39 1.80 16.50
N MET A 232 -19.37 3.06 16.04
CA MET A 232 -18.63 3.44 14.83
C MET A 232 -17.12 3.21 14.99
N MET A 233 -16.56 3.53 16.16
CA MET A 233 -15.15 3.25 16.47
C MET A 233 -14.84 1.75 16.46
N PHE A 234 -15.68 0.94 17.10
CA PHE A 234 -15.52 -0.50 17.13
C PHE A 234 -15.56 -1.07 15.71
N ASP A 235 -16.55 -0.67 14.90
CA ASP A 235 -16.73 -1.14 13.53
C ASP A 235 -15.56 -0.72 12.62
N GLN A 236 -15.01 0.49 12.82
CA GLN A 236 -13.85 0.96 12.07
C GLN A 236 -12.59 0.16 12.42
N ARG A 237 -12.36 -0.15 13.70
CA ARG A 237 -11.25 -1.02 14.13
C ARG A 237 -11.39 -2.43 13.58
N GLN A 238 -12.60 -3.01 13.67
CA GLN A 238 -12.88 -4.36 13.16
C GLN A 238 -12.63 -4.44 11.64
N LYS A 239 -13.12 -3.47 10.86
CA LYS A 239 -12.87 -3.42 9.41
C LYS A 239 -11.39 -3.36 9.04
N GLN A 240 -10.58 -2.58 9.77
CA GLN A 240 -9.14 -2.52 9.53
C GLN A 240 -8.44 -3.85 9.84
N MET A 241 -8.93 -4.59 10.83
CA MET A 241 -8.44 -5.91 11.19
C MET A 241 -9.08 -7.04 10.35
N GLY A 242 -9.97 -6.74 9.41
CA GLY A 242 -10.74 -7.73 8.66
C GLY A 242 -11.68 -8.58 9.55
N LEU A 243 -12.01 -8.08 10.74
CA LEU A 243 -12.90 -8.71 11.70
C LEU A 243 -14.34 -8.23 11.51
N PRO A 244 -15.35 -9.00 11.96
CA PRO A 244 -16.75 -8.65 11.76
C PRO A 244 -17.17 -7.39 12.53
N THR A 245 -18.00 -6.55 11.91
CA THR A 245 -18.56 -5.35 12.55
C THR A 245 -19.60 -5.68 13.63
N SER A 246 -19.98 -4.72 14.46
CA SER A 246 -21.01 -4.88 15.51
C SER A 246 -22.33 -5.42 14.95
N ASP A 247 -22.73 -4.98 13.76
CA ASP A 247 -23.97 -5.42 13.13
C ASP A 247 -23.85 -6.84 12.58
N GLU A 248 -22.69 -7.22 12.04
CA GLU A 248 -22.42 -8.59 11.61
C GLU A 248 -22.35 -9.56 12.79
N ILE A 249 -21.78 -9.14 13.92
CA ILE A 249 -21.75 -9.92 15.16
C ILE A 249 -23.17 -10.13 15.68
N LYS A 250 -23.96 -9.06 15.78
CA LYS A 250 -25.38 -9.16 16.20
C LYS A 250 -26.20 -10.05 15.27
N ASN A 251 -26.02 -9.92 13.96
CA ASN A 251 -26.71 -10.75 12.97
C ASN A 251 -26.29 -12.23 13.09
N LYS A 252 -25.00 -12.51 13.28
CA LYS A 252 -24.51 -13.88 13.51
C LYS A 252 -25.06 -14.48 14.79
N ASP A 253 -25.12 -13.72 15.88
CA ASP A 253 -25.66 -14.19 17.15
C ASP A 253 -27.16 -14.44 17.07
N MET A 254 -27.92 -13.55 16.43
CA MET A 254 -29.35 -13.72 16.21
C MET A 254 -29.64 -14.95 15.34
N LEU A 255 -28.85 -15.16 14.28
CA LEU A 255 -28.97 -16.32 13.42
C LEU A 255 -28.62 -17.61 14.17
N LYS A 256 -27.57 -17.59 14.99
CA LYS A 256 -27.17 -18.73 15.83
C LYS A 256 -28.26 -19.09 16.85
N GLN A 257 -28.89 -18.09 17.45
CA GLN A 257 -30.01 -18.29 18.37
C GLN A 257 -31.26 -18.83 17.65
N PHE A 258 -31.53 -18.34 16.44
CA PHE A 258 -32.61 -18.83 15.59
C PHE A 258 -32.40 -20.29 15.14
N MET A 259 -31.17 -20.65 14.76
CA MET A 259 -30.78 -22.03 14.42
C MET A 259 -30.92 -22.97 15.62
N ALA A 260 -30.51 -22.53 16.82
CA ALA A 260 -30.62 -23.34 18.04
C ALA A 260 -32.09 -23.60 18.46
N GLN A 261 -32.99 -22.65 18.17
CA GLN A 261 -34.42 -22.79 18.44
C GLN A 261 -35.18 -23.56 17.34
N ASN A 262 -34.57 -23.74 16.16
CA ASN A 262 -35.18 -24.45 15.03
C ASN A 262 -34.24 -25.56 14.48
N PRO A 263 -34.01 -26.66 15.22
CA PRO A 263 -33.00 -27.67 14.88
C PRO A 263 -33.29 -28.46 13.60
N ASN A 264 -34.54 -28.44 13.11
CA ASN A 264 -34.99 -29.17 11.91
C ASN A 264 -34.99 -28.33 10.63
N MET A 265 -34.55 -27.06 10.68
CA MET A 265 -34.52 -26.17 9.52
C MET A 265 -33.13 -26.23 8.86
N ASP A 266 -33.08 -26.60 7.57
CA ASP A 266 -31.82 -26.72 6.81
C ASP A 266 -31.42 -25.36 6.20
N PHE A 267 -30.28 -24.81 6.64
CA PHE A 267 -29.75 -23.52 6.20
C PHE A 267 -28.67 -23.65 5.12
N SER A 268 -28.41 -24.85 4.61
CA SER A 268 -27.37 -25.12 3.60
C SER A 268 -27.59 -24.40 2.25
N GLY A 269 -28.83 -23.99 1.95
CA GLY A 269 -29.21 -23.24 0.76
C GLY A 269 -29.33 -21.73 0.92
N ALA A 270 -29.12 -21.19 2.13
CA ALA A 270 -29.26 -19.75 2.38
C ALA A 270 -28.02 -19.00 1.86
N LYS A 271 -28.21 -18.11 0.88
CA LYS A 271 -27.16 -17.22 0.39
C LYS A 271 -26.83 -16.18 1.46
N MET A 272 -25.89 -16.51 2.34
CA MET A 272 -25.33 -15.52 3.27
C MET A 272 -24.39 -14.60 2.49
N MET A 273 -24.83 -13.37 2.25
CA MET A 273 -23.90 -12.30 1.93
C MET A 273 -23.23 -11.90 3.26
N MET A 274 -22.01 -12.39 3.46
CA MET A 274 -21.06 -11.83 4.43
C MET A 274 -20.31 -10.67 3.76
#